data_AF-A0A846BZM3-F1
#
_entry.id   AF-A0A846BZM3-F1
#
_cell.length_a   1.000
_cell.length_b   1.000
_cell.length_c   1.000
_cell.angle_alpha   90.00
_cell.angle_beta   90.00
_cell.angle_gamma   90.00
#
_symmetry.space_group_name_H-M   'P 1'
#
loop_
_entity.id
_entity.type
_entity.pdbx_description
1 polymer ?
#
loop_
_entity_poly.entity_id
_entity_poly.type
_entity_poly.pdbx_seq_one_letter_code
_entity_poly.pdbx_strand_id
1 'polypeptide(L)' 'TALLALCEQLPTATLKPALVIGVPVGFISVLESKAALAQTSVPQILVEGRKGGSPVAAAILNALLVLAWNVKEFRI' A
#
# COMPACT_ATOMS: atom_id res chain seq x y z
N THR A 1 10.45 10.76 1.39
CA THR A 1 10.37 9.60 0.44
C THR A 1 9.03 9.63 -0.27
N ALA A 2 8.81 8.83 -1.32
CA ALA A 2 7.53 8.81 -2.05
C ALA A 2 6.32 8.50 -1.14
N LEU A 3 6.46 7.53 -0.22
CA LEU A 3 5.37 7.17 0.70
C LEU A 3 5.08 8.26 1.74
N LEU A 4 6.12 8.92 2.28
CA LEU A 4 5.92 10.07 3.18
C LEU A 4 5.20 11.22 2.48
N ALA A 5 5.67 11.60 1.27
CA ALA A 5 5.06 12.67 0.49
C ALA A 5 3.58 12.37 0.16
N LEU A 6 3.25 11.11 -0.14
CA LEU A 6 1.86 10.68 -0.28
C LEU A 6 1.08 10.92 1.02
N CYS A 7 1.59 10.47 2.16
CA CYS A 7 0.92 10.63 3.46
C CYS A 7 0.70 12.10 3.84
N GLU A 8 1.65 12.98 3.55
CA GLU A 8 1.55 14.42 3.77
C GLU A 8 0.44 15.07 2.93
N GLN A 9 0.17 14.55 1.74
CA GLN A 9 -0.85 15.07 0.82
C GLN A 9 -2.24 14.47 1.05
N LEU A 10 -2.35 13.28 1.64
CA LEU A 10 -3.63 12.59 1.86
C LEU A 10 -4.71 13.41 2.61
N PRO A 11 -4.38 14.23 3.63
CA PRO A 11 -5.38 15.02 4.35
C PRO A 11 -6.09 16.07 3.48
N THR A 12 -5.38 16.66 2.52
CA THR A 12 -5.87 17.74 1.64
C THR A 12 -6.18 17.28 0.23
N ALA A 13 -5.94 16.00 -0.08
CA ALA A 13 -6.20 15.43 -1.39
C ALA A 13 -7.71 15.42 -1.72
N THR A 14 -8.07 16.03 -2.85
CA THR A 14 -9.44 16.00 -3.40
C THR A 14 -9.90 14.59 -3.73
N LEU A 15 -8.97 13.71 -4.14
CA LEU A 15 -9.22 12.31 -4.45
C LEU A 15 -8.32 11.44 -3.57
N LYS A 16 -8.95 10.60 -2.74
CA LYS A 16 -8.23 9.63 -1.92
C LYS A 16 -8.01 8.32 -2.68
N PRO A 17 -6.84 7.68 -2.57
CA PRO A 17 -6.61 6.37 -3.16
C PRO A 17 -7.62 5.35 -2.61
N ALA A 18 -8.09 4.43 -3.46
CA ALA A 18 -8.93 3.32 -3.00
C ALA A 18 -8.16 2.33 -2.13
N LEU A 19 -6.84 2.20 -2.36
CA LEU A 19 -5.93 1.32 -1.65
C LEU A 19 -4.50 1.84 -1.81
N VAL A 20 -3.66 1.73 -0.77
CA VAL A 20 -2.21 1.97 -0.85
C VAL A 20 -1.44 0.69 -0.50
N ILE A 21 -0.57 0.24 -1.40
CA ILE A 21 0.39 -0.85 -1.14
C ILE A 21 1.70 -0.21 -0.67
N GLY A 22 1.82 0.00 0.64
CA GLY A 22 2.92 0.71 1.30
C GLY A 22 4.08 -0.22 1.68
N VAL A 23 4.80 -0.75 0.68
CA VAL A 23 5.88 -1.73 0.91
C VAL A 23 7.29 -1.22 0.54
N PRO A 24 7.73 -0.02 0.98
CA PRO A 24 9.10 0.42 0.72
C PRO A 24 10.11 -0.49 1.45
N VAL A 25 11.27 -0.69 0.83
CA VAL A 25 12.42 -1.44 1.37
C VAL A 25 13.62 -0.50 1.52
N GLY A 26 14.45 -0.77 2.53
CA GLY A 26 15.66 0.00 2.77
C GLY A 26 15.88 0.32 4.24
N PHE A 27 16.84 1.19 4.50
CA PHE A 27 17.34 1.46 5.84
C PHE A 27 16.98 2.85 6.37
N ILE A 28 16.70 3.81 5.48
CA ILE A 28 16.44 5.21 5.81
C ILE A 28 14.96 5.52 5.56
N SER A 29 14.29 6.12 6.55
CA SER A 29 12.88 6.56 6.51
C SER A 29 11.83 5.51 6.12
N VAL A 30 12.19 4.22 6.03
CA VAL A 30 11.25 3.14 5.71
C VAL A 30 10.25 2.94 6.84
N LEU A 31 10.76 2.81 8.08
CA LEU A 31 9.90 2.62 9.25
C LEU A 31 9.00 3.84 9.49
N GLU A 32 9.57 5.04 9.39
CA GLU A 32 8.84 6.31 9.52
C GLU A 32 7.73 6.43 8.46
N SER A 33 8.03 6.14 7.19
CA SER A 33 7.04 6.23 6.12
C SER A 33 5.89 5.23 6.28
N LYS A 34 6.17 4.03 6.79
CA LYS A 34 5.15 3.01 7.08
C LYS A 34 4.31 3.40 8.30
N ALA A 35 4.93 3.95 9.34
CA ALA A 35 4.24 4.45 10.52
C ALA A 35 3.34 5.65 10.20
N ALA A 36 3.77 6.53 9.27
CA ALA A 36 2.94 7.61 8.76
C ALA A 36 1.72 7.07 8.01
N LEU A 37 1.90 6.10 7.11
CA LEU A 37 0.78 5.48 6.39
C LEU A 37 -0.21 4.80 7.35
N ALA A 38 0.29 4.10 8.36
CA ALA A 38 -0.53 3.40 9.35
C ALA A 38 -1.45 4.33 10.16
N GLN A 39 -1.15 5.63 10.23
CA GLN A 39 -1.98 6.65 10.89
C GLN A 39 -3.06 7.23 9.96
N THR A 40 -3.07 6.87 8.68
CA THR A 40 -4.06 7.34 7.70
C THR A 40 -5.30 6.44 7.70
N SER A 41 -6.45 7.00 7.31
CA SER A 41 -7.70 6.24 7.14
C SER A 41 -7.83 5.57 5.77
N VAL A 42 -6.82 5.67 4.92
CA VAL A 42 -6.84 5.05 3.59
C VAL A 42 -6.64 3.55 3.73
N PRO A 43 -7.45 2.71 3.05
CA PRO A 43 -7.22 1.27 3.03
C PRO A 43 -5.79 0.98 2.57
N GLN A 44 -5.11 0.09 3.27
CA GLN A 44 -3.68 -0.12 3.06
C GLN A 44 -3.24 -1.56 3.28
N ILE A 45 -2.18 -1.95 2.57
CA ILE A 45 -1.43 -3.17 2.80
C ILE A 45 0.03 -2.78 3.03
N LEU A 46 0.59 -3.21 4.15
CA LEU A 46 1.96 -2.91 4.56
C LEU A 46 2.69 -4.20 4.96
N VAL A 47 4.02 -4.15 4.90
CA VAL A 47 4.89 -5.18 5.47
C VAL A 47 5.67 -4.54 6.60
N GLU A 48 5.68 -5.16 7.77
CA GLU A 48 6.38 -4.64 8.93
C GLU A 48 7.91 -4.61 8.75
N GLY A 49 8.57 -3.74 9.52
CA GLY A 49 10.02 -3.60 9.49
C GLY A 49 10.55 -2.97 8.20
N ARG A 50 11.78 -3.34 7.83
CA ARG A 50 12.56 -2.72 6.73
C ARG A 50 12.47 -3.46 5.39
N LYS A 51 11.79 -4.61 5.36
CA LYS A 51 11.60 -5.43 4.15
C LYS A 51 10.46 -4.87 3.28
N GLY A 52 10.49 -5.20 1.99
CA GLY A 52 9.52 -4.73 0.99
C GLY A 52 10.10 -4.80 -0.41
N GLY A 53 9.74 -3.84 -1.26
CA GLY A 53 10.26 -3.65 -2.61
C GLY A 53 9.25 -4.02 -3.70
N SER A 54 9.66 -3.82 -4.96
CA SER A 54 8.81 -4.08 -6.12
C SER A 54 8.32 -5.52 -6.26
N PRO A 55 9.09 -6.59 -5.92
CA PRO A 55 8.58 -7.95 -6.00
C PRO A 55 7.43 -8.19 -5.02
N VAL A 56 7.51 -7.63 -3.82
CA VAL A 56 6.46 -7.72 -2.80
C VAL A 56 5.21 -6.97 -3.26
N ALA A 57 5.38 -5.75 -3.80
CA ALA A 57 4.27 -4.97 -4.34
C ALA A 57 3.56 -5.71 -5.49
N ALA A 58 4.32 -6.28 -6.42
CA ALA A 58 3.78 -7.04 -7.54
C ALA A 58 3.05 -8.31 -7.06
N ALA A 59 3.59 -9.03 -6.08
CA ALA A 59 2.94 -10.21 -5.51
C ALA A 59 1.60 -9.86 -4.86
N ILE A 60 1.54 -8.76 -4.08
CA ILE A 60 0.29 -8.28 -3.47
C ILE A 60 -0.72 -7.91 -4.55
N LEU A 61 -0.31 -7.15 -5.57
CA LEU A 61 -1.21 -6.76 -6.66
C LEU A 61 -1.74 -7.97 -7.43
N ASN A 62 -0.87 -8.93 -7.76
CA ASN A 62 -1.27 -10.17 -8.43
C ASN A 62 -2.26 -10.98 -7.59
N ALA A 63 -2.04 -11.08 -6.27
CA ALA A 63 -2.99 -11.74 -5.38
C ALA A 63 -4.35 -11.06 -5.36
N LEU A 64 -4.39 -9.72 -5.35
CA LEU A 64 -5.65 -8.96 -5.44
C LEU A 64 -6.38 -9.21 -6.77
N LEU A 65 -5.63 -9.29 -7.88
CA LEU A 65 -6.21 -9.60 -9.18
C LEU A 65 -6.82 -11.01 -9.21
N VAL A 66 -6.13 -12.01 -8.64
CA VAL A 66 -6.65 -13.39 -8.53
C VAL A 66 -7.90 -13.43 -7.67
N LEU A 67 -7.91 -12.76 -6.51
CA LEU A 67 -9.09 -12.69 -5.64
C LEU A 67 -10.28 -12.03 -6.36
N ALA A 68 -10.03 -10.92 -7.07
CA ALA A 68 -11.06 -10.22 -7.83
C ALA A 68 -11.60 -11.07 -8.98
N TRP A 69 -10.73 -11.84 -9.66
CA TRP A 69 -11.13 -12.76 -10.72
C TRP A 69 -12.02 -13.89 -10.18
N ASN A 70 -11.59 -14.55 -9.10
CA ASN A 70 -12.32 -15.66 -8.51
C ASN A 70 -13.70 -15.23 -8.00
N VAL A 71 -13.82 -14.03 -7.41
CA VAL A 71 -15.12 -13.50 -6.97
C VAL A 71 -16.09 -13.32 -8.14
N LYS A 72 -15.61 -13.05 -9.36
CA LYS A 72 -16.47 -12.97 -10.54
C LYS A 72 -17.00 -14.33 -10.96
N GLU A 73 -16.19 -15.39 -10.95
CA GLU A 73 -16.63 -16.73 -11.37
C GLU A 73 -17.71 -17.33 -10.45
N PHE A 74 -17.72 -17.00 -9.16
CA PHE A 74 -18.78 -17.45 -8.23
C PHE A 74 -20.08 -16.65 -8.33
N ARG A 75 -20.13 -15.57 -9.14
CA ARG A 75 -21.30 -14.71 -9.31
C ARG A 75 -22.01 -14.91 -10.66
N ILE A 76 -21.60 -15.88 -11.47
CA ILE A 76 -22.23 -16.24 -12.75
C ILE A 76 -23.01 -17.54 -12.58
#